data_AF-A0A3D0MTW0-F1
#
_entry.id   AF-A0A3D0MTW0-F1
#
_cell.length_a   1.000
_cell.length_b   1.000
_cell.length_c   1.000
_cell.angle_alpha   90.00
_cell.angle_beta   90.00
_cell.angle_gamma   90.00
#
_symmetry.space_group_name_H-M   'P 1'
#
loop_
_entity.id
_entity.type
_entity.pdbx_description
1 polymer ?
#
loop_
_entity_poly.entity_id
_entity_poly.type
_entity_poly.pdbx_seq_one_letter_code
_entity_poly.pdbx_strand_id
1 'polypeptide(L)'
;MPRLRWVFLAVMLGLIVAIMGTAYVFEFREIHRLSEMVDSRMVRSTSLSRKLQESQEKIDFYKTPEGLAHLARDQYNLVFPGERIYRIVVTSDDVLPQKQQ
;
A
#
# COMPACT_ATOMS: atom_id res chain seq x y z
N MET A 1 63.15 7.73 16.58
CA MET A 1 62.92 8.73 15.52
C MET A 1 62.31 8.02 14.32
N PRO A 2 61.06 8.33 13.91
CA PRO A 2 60.45 7.67 12.78
C PRO A 2 61.31 7.93 11.53
N ARG A 3 61.73 6.86 10.85
CA ARG A 3 62.51 6.98 9.62
C ARG A 3 61.63 7.64 8.57
N LEU A 4 62.13 8.72 7.95
CA LEU A 4 61.39 9.55 6.97
C LEU A 4 60.68 8.72 5.88
N ARG A 5 61.29 7.61 5.46
CA ARG A 5 60.74 6.65 4.49
C ARG A 5 59.38 6.07 4.91
N TRP A 6 59.18 5.76 6.20
CA TRP A 6 57.93 5.21 6.71
C TRP A 6 56.83 6.26 6.84
N VAL A 7 57.20 7.50 7.17
CA VAL A 7 56.26 8.63 7.18
C VAL A 7 55.76 8.89 5.76
N PHE A 8 56.66 8.88 4.78
CA PHE A 8 56.30 9.08 3.38
C PHE A 8 55.37 7.98 2.86
N LEU A 9 55.64 6.72 3.24
CA LEU A 9 54.81 5.58 2.85
C LEU A 9 53.42 5.67 3.48
N ALA A 10 53.32 6.03 4.77
CA ALA A 10 52.04 6.20 5.45
C ALA A 10 51.19 7.34 4.84
N VAL A 11 51.82 8.45 4.46
CA VAL A 11 51.13 9.57 3.80
C VAL A 11 50.62 9.17 2.41
N MET A 12 51.45 8.49 1.61
CA MET A 12 51.03 7.99 0.29
C MET A 12 49.86 7.02 0.40
N LEU A 13 49.94 6.06 1.33
CA LEU A 13 48.89 5.08 1.53
C LEU A 13 47.60 5.74 2.02
N GLY A 14 47.71 6.70 2.96
CA GLY A 14 46.60 7.51 3.43
C GLY A 14 45.91 8.30 2.32
N LEU A 15 46.69 8.88 1.39
CA LEU A 15 46.15 9.62 0.25
C LEU A 15 45.35 8.71 -0.70
N ILE A 16 45.87 7.52 -1.01
CA ILE A 16 45.17 6.54 -1.86
C ILE A 16 43.87 6.10 -1.20
N VAL A 17 43.90 5.74 0.08
CA VAL A 17 42.71 5.33 0.84
C VAL A 17 41.70 6.47 0.93
N ALA A 18 42.16 7.71 1.12
CA ALA A 18 41.28 8.88 1.18
C ALA A 18 40.54 9.10 -0.15
N ILE A 19 41.26 9.07 -1.28
CA ILE A 19 40.67 9.22 -2.63
C ILE A 19 39.67 8.10 -2.93
N MET A 20 40.05 6.87 -2.62
CA MET A 20 39.21 5.70 -2.85
C MET A 20 37.98 5.73 -1.95
N GLY A 21 38.14 6.12 -0.68
CA GLY A 21 37.05 6.29 0.27
C GLY A 21 36.05 7.36 -0.17
N THR A 22 36.50 8.54 -0.60
CA THR A 22 35.59 9.58 -1.10
C THR A 22 34.87 9.18 -2.37
N ALA A 23 35.55 8.50 -3.31
CA ALA A 23 34.91 8.01 -4.53
C ALA A 23 33.79 7.00 -4.22
N TYR A 24 34.08 6.00 -3.37
CA TYR A 24 33.10 4.99 -2.97
C TYR A 24 31.93 5.60 -2.19
N VAL A 25 32.18 6.48 -1.22
CA VAL A 25 31.11 7.11 -0.44
C VAL A 25 30.17 7.94 -1.32
N PHE A 26 30.72 8.58 -2.36
CA PHE A 26 29.90 9.35 -3.30
C PHE A 26 29.00 8.46 -4.15
N GLU A 27 29.54 7.36 -4.68
CA GLU A 27 28.77 6.37 -5.46
C GLU A 27 27.70 5.66 -4.63
N PHE A 28 28.00 5.29 -3.38
CA PHE A 28 27.01 4.69 -2.48
C PHE A 28 25.83 5.61 -2.20
N ARG A 29 26.06 6.93 -2.12
CA ARG A 29 24.99 7.90 -1.93
C ARG A 29 24.09 8.03 -3.15
N GLU A 30 24.65 7.93 -4.34
CA GLU A 30 23.92 7.90 -5.61
C GLU A 30 23.01 6.65 -5.67
N ILE A 31 23.55 5.48 -5.32
CA ILE A 31 22.84 4.20 -5.31
C ILE A 31 21.69 4.21 -4.29
N HIS A 32 21.92 4.73 -3.09
CA HIS A 32 20.86 4.84 -2.08
C HIS A 32 19.71 5.75 -2.54
N ARG A 33 20.03 6.90 -3.12
CA ARG A 33 19.01 7.82 -3.65
C ARG A 33 18.20 7.19 -4.79
N LEU A 34 18.85 6.40 -5.65
CA LEU A 34 18.19 5.72 -6.75
C LEU A 34 17.30 4.56 -6.24
N SER A 35 17.78 3.81 -5.25
CA SER A 35 17.02 2.74 -4.61
C SER A 35 15.76 3.25 -3.90
N GLU A 36 15.84 4.36 -3.17
CA GLU A 36 14.66 4.98 -2.54
C GLU A 36 13.62 5.42 -3.58
N MET A 37 14.07 5.93 -4.72
CA MET A 37 13.17 6.31 -5.81
C MET A 37 12.48 5.09 -6.43
N VAL A 38 13.21 3.98 -6.61
CA VAL A 38 12.65 2.72 -7.11
C VAL A 38 11.63 2.13 -6.12
N ASP A 39 11.95 2.09 -4.84
CA ASP A 39 11.03 1.59 -3.79
C ASP A 39 9.74 2.41 -3.76
N SER A 40 9.83 3.74 -3.88
CA SER A 40 8.64 4.61 -3.92
C SER A 40 7.71 4.29 -5.11
N ARG A 41 8.30 3.94 -6.26
CA ARG A 41 7.55 3.56 -7.47
C ARG A 41 6.96 2.18 -7.34
N MET A 42 7.68 1.25 -6.72
CA MET A 42 7.19 -0.09 -6.43
C MET A 42 5.99 -0.06 -5.49
N VAL A 43 6.06 0.70 -4.38
CA VAL A 43 4.94 0.91 -3.46
C VAL A 43 3.72 1.51 -4.18
N ARG A 44 3.94 2.47 -5.07
CA ARG A 44 2.84 3.06 -5.85
C ARG A 44 2.20 2.03 -6.79
N SER A 45 3.01 1.25 -7.49
CA SER A 45 2.55 0.22 -8.42
C SER A 45 1.78 -0.90 -7.72
N THR A 46 2.30 -1.40 -6.59
CA THR A 46 1.63 -2.45 -5.82
C THR A 46 0.30 -1.98 -5.24
N SER A 47 0.23 -0.73 -4.73
CA SER A 47 -1.03 -0.17 -4.24
C SER A 47 -2.10 -0.03 -5.34
N LEU A 48 -1.69 0.33 -6.56
CA LEU A 48 -2.59 0.45 -7.69
C LEU A 48 -3.05 -0.92 -8.20
N SER A 49 -2.14 -1.89 -8.26
CA SER A 49 -2.46 -3.27 -8.61
C SER A 49 -3.49 -3.88 -7.65
N ARG A 50 -3.34 -3.63 -6.35
CA ARG A 50 -4.30 -4.10 -5.34
C ARG A 50 -5.70 -3.48 -5.52
N LYS A 51 -5.77 -2.19 -5.86
CA LYS A 51 -7.05 -1.51 -6.18
C LYS A 51 -7.68 -2.06 -7.45
N LEU A 52 -6.88 -2.39 -8.46
CA LEU A 52 -7.37 -3.02 -9.68
C LEU A 52 -7.93 -4.41 -9.38
N GLN A 53 -7.25 -5.20 -8.55
CA GLN A 53 -7.73 -6.52 -8.15
C GLN A 53 -9.07 -6.44 -7.40
N GLU A 54 -9.20 -5.54 -6.42
CA GLU A 54 -10.46 -5.32 -5.70
C GLU A 54 -11.60 -4.84 -6.64
N SER A 55 -11.26 -4.00 -7.61
CA SER A 55 -12.23 -3.53 -8.61
C SER A 55 -12.65 -4.65 -9.55
N GLN A 56 -11.71 -5.51 -9.96
CA GLN A 56 -11.97 -6.66 -10.79
C GLN A 56 -12.87 -7.67 -10.08
N GLU A 57 -12.62 -7.97 -8.80
CA GLU A 57 -13.48 -8.83 -7.98
C GLU A 57 -14.92 -8.29 -7.88
N LYS A 58 -15.08 -6.97 -7.71
CA LYS A 58 -16.42 -6.35 -7.71
C LYS A 58 -17.10 -6.45 -9.07
N ILE A 59 -16.37 -6.22 -10.17
CA ILE A 59 -16.89 -6.36 -11.53
C ILE A 59 -17.35 -7.80 -11.76
N ASP A 60 -16.53 -8.78 -11.40
CA ASP A 60 -16.84 -10.19 -11.57
C ASP A 60 -18.06 -10.61 -10.73
N PHE A 61 -18.19 -10.08 -9.51
CA PHE A 61 -19.38 -10.27 -8.68
C PHE A 61 -20.64 -9.69 -9.34
N TYR A 62 -20.62 -8.42 -9.77
CA TYR A 62 -21.77 -7.76 -10.39
C TYR A 62 -22.10 -8.26 -11.80
N LYS A 63 -21.19 -8.99 -12.45
CA LYS A 63 -21.45 -9.67 -13.71
C LYS A 63 -22.42 -10.85 -13.53
N THR A 64 -22.51 -11.42 -12.34
CA THR A 64 -23.46 -12.51 -12.05
C THR A 64 -24.89 -11.97 -11.93
N PRO A 65 -25.92 -12.74 -12.31
CA PRO A 65 -27.32 -12.30 -12.20
C PRO A 65 -27.73 -11.99 -10.75
N GLU A 66 -27.18 -12.75 -9.78
CA GLU A 66 -27.40 -12.54 -8.35
C GLU A 66 -26.71 -11.27 -7.84
N GLY A 67 -25.46 -11.04 -8.23
CA GLY A 67 -24.73 -9.81 -7.88
C GLY A 67 -25.39 -8.56 -8.48
N LEU A 68 -25.88 -8.64 -9.71
CA LEU A 68 -26.65 -7.58 -10.34
C LEU A 68 -27.97 -7.33 -9.60
N ALA A 69 -28.67 -8.37 -9.17
CA ALA A 69 -29.90 -8.25 -8.38
C ALA A 69 -29.65 -7.62 -7.00
N HIS A 70 -28.51 -7.92 -6.37
CA HIS A 70 -28.06 -7.25 -5.16
C HIS A 70 -27.81 -5.75 -5.40
N LEU A 71 -27.07 -5.41 -6.45
CA LEU A 71 -26.82 -4.00 -6.80
C LEU A 71 -28.12 -3.24 -7.10
N ALA A 72 -29.04 -3.88 -7.83
CA ALA A 72 -30.34 -3.31 -8.17
C ALA A 72 -31.20 -3.02 -6.92
N ARG A 73 -31.18 -3.92 -5.93
CA ARG A 73 -31.88 -3.72 -4.65
C ARG A 73 -31.21 -2.64 -3.80
N ASP A 74 -29.92 -2.74 -3.55
CA ASP A 74 -29.23 -1.87 -2.58
C ASP A 74 -29.13 -0.42 -3.08
N GLN A 75 -28.91 -0.23 -4.37
CA GLN A 75 -28.58 1.08 -4.93
C GLN A 75 -29.78 1.77 -5.58
N TYR A 76 -30.74 1.00 -6.09
CA TYR A 76 -31.89 1.54 -6.83
C TYR A 76 -33.24 1.12 -6.23
N ASN A 77 -33.24 0.34 -5.14
CA ASN A 77 -34.45 -0.19 -4.49
C ASN A 77 -35.40 -0.88 -5.49
N LEU A 78 -34.81 -1.53 -6.50
CA LEU A 78 -35.55 -2.28 -7.51
C LEU A 78 -35.91 -3.66 -6.96
N VAL A 79 -37.11 -4.12 -7.29
CA VAL A 79 -37.64 -5.42 -6.89
C VAL A 79 -38.07 -6.21 -8.12
N PHE A 80 -38.02 -7.54 -8.03
CA PHE A 80 -38.52 -8.35 -9.11
C PHE A 80 -40.05 -8.23 -9.22
N PRO A 81 -40.63 -8.33 -10.43
CA PRO A 81 -42.06 -8.26 -10.61
C PRO A 81 -42.77 -9.39 -9.82
N GLY A 82 -43.68 -9.03 -8.92
CA GLY A 82 -44.42 -9.97 -8.07
C GLY A 82 -43.81 -10.24 -6.69
N GLU A 83 -42.71 -9.56 -6.35
CA GLU A 83 -42.03 -9.74 -5.06
C GLU A 83 -42.81 -9.10 -3.89
N ARG A 84 -42.90 -9.81 -2.76
CA ARG A 84 -43.58 -9.32 -1.54
C ARG A 84 -42.62 -8.49 -0.71
N ILE A 85 -42.89 -7.20 -0.57
CA ILE A 85 -42.11 -6.27 0.25
C ILE A 85 -42.71 -6.24 1.65
N TYR A 86 -41.92 -6.59 2.66
CA TYR A 86 -42.34 -6.51 4.07
C TYR A 86 -41.84 -5.21 4.68
N ARG A 87 -42.75 -4.43 5.28
CA ARG A 87 -42.40 -3.26 6.09
C ARG A 87 -42.45 -3.67 7.55
N ILE A 88 -41.30 -3.65 8.23
CA ILE A 88 -41.26 -3.84 9.68
C ILE A 88 -41.77 -2.53 10.30
N VAL A 89 -42.92 -2.60 10.95
CA VAL A 89 -43.49 -1.49 11.73
C VAL A 89 -43.38 -1.90 13.20
N VAL A 90 -42.60 -1.15 13.96
CA VAL A 90 -42.53 -1.31 15.41
C VAL A 90 -43.74 -0.59 15.99
N THR A 91 -44.74 -1.36 16.41
CA THR A 91 -46.03 -0.86 16.92
C THR A 91 -46.08 -0.74 18.45
N SER A 92 -45.02 -1.12 19.17
CA SER A 92 -44.98 -1.01 20.63
C SER A 92 -44.24 0.23 21.10
N ASP A 93 -44.87 1.04 21.96
CA ASP A 93 -44.22 2.07 22.79
C ASP A 93 -43.31 1.46 23.88
N ASP A 94 -43.15 0.13 23.92
CA ASP A 94 -42.36 -0.54 24.93
C ASP A 94 -40.87 -0.38 24.68
N VAL A 95 -40.23 0.30 25.64
CA VAL A 95 -38.79 0.49 25.75
C VAL A 95 -38.14 -0.86 26.06
N LEU A 96 -37.38 -1.40 25.10
CA LEU A 96 -36.54 -2.58 25.31
C LEU A 96 -35.58 -2.33 26.50
N PRO A 97 -35.58 -3.17 27.55
CA PRO A 97 -34.67 -2.99 28.68
C PRO A 97 -33.24 -3.15 28.17
N GLN A 98 -32.41 -2.13 28.40
CA GLN A 98 -30.98 -2.17 28.08
C GLN A 98 -30.36 -3.40 28.74
N LYS A 99 -29.81 -4.28 27.90
CA LYS A 99 -29.00 -5.40 28.34
C LYS A 99 -27.77 -4.83 29.04
N GLN A 100 -27.78 -4.87 30.38
CA GLN A 100 -26.60 -4.53 31.19
C GLN A 100 -25.44 -5.43 30.75
N GLN A 101 -24.33 -4.77 30.45
CA GLN A 101 -23.05 -5.33 30.00
C GLN A 101 -22.47 -6.30 31.02
#